data_AF-A0A3N4UUW3-F1
#
_entry.id   AF-A0A3N4UUW3-F1
#
_cell.length_a   1.000
_cell.length_b   1.000
_cell.length_c   1.000
_cell.angle_alpha   90.00
_cell.angle_beta   90.00
_cell.angle_gamma   90.00
#
_symmetry.space_group_name_H-M   'P 1'
#
loop_
_entity.id
_entity.type
_entity.pdbx_description
1 polymer ?
#
loop_
_entity_poly.entity_id
_entity_poly.type
_entity_poly.pdbx_seq_one_letter_code
_entity_poly.pdbx_strand_id
1 'polypeptide(L)'
;MLSRRGFVTSLLATPFVVTGAAAFAQSHPRQTFDYGPAKLDLFAIDDAKGTLVYVHGGGWRVGSRKLYGKKRDFAHSLGLNFVTLDYPKLPRADVPTQIDAVTTAFQALPQIGIDLSKTVALGHSAGAHLALMALITGRAPQVAGVISNDGLIDIGSYYRALGGSLPRVITNAFPDASQWDALSPMQTFQSPAPRVMAIWTAGAARDHVNRHFINALKNKGNTASGLARPQYSHSQVNTLIGTGKAPDLDQPIAEFIKASL
;
A
#
# COMPACT_ATOMS: atom_id res chain seq x y z
N MET A 1 -80.56 8.44 -1.50
CA MET A 1 -79.35 9.25 -1.15
C MET A 1 -78.22 8.28 -0.81
N LEU A 2 -77.00 8.63 -1.23
CA LEU A 2 -75.84 7.76 -1.50
C LEU A 2 -75.35 6.90 -0.32
N SER A 3 -74.96 5.64 -0.61
CA SER A 3 -74.17 4.80 0.29
C SER A 3 -72.67 5.04 0.05
N ARG A 4 -71.90 5.22 1.13
CA ARG A 4 -70.44 5.35 1.11
C ARG A 4 -69.79 3.99 1.34
N ARG A 5 -69.17 3.42 0.31
CA ARG A 5 -68.20 2.31 0.44
C ARG A 5 -66.82 2.90 0.72
N GLY A 6 -66.22 2.53 1.84
CA GLY A 6 -64.81 2.81 2.14
C GLY A 6 -63.92 1.76 1.49
N PHE A 7 -62.97 2.19 0.66
CA PHE A 7 -61.86 1.37 0.17
C PHE A 7 -60.69 1.51 1.14
N VAL A 8 -60.23 0.41 1.71
CA VAL A 8 -58.95 0.31 2.43
C VAL A 8 -57.93 -0.22 1.43
N THR A 9 -57.02 0.65 0.97
CA THR A 9 -55.87 0.27 0.16
C THR A 9 -54.75 -0.22 1.08
N SER A 10 -54.50 -1.53 1.08
CA SER A 10 -53.32 -2.14 1.67
C SER A 10 -52.09 -1.86 0.78
N LEU A 11 -51.16 -1.04 1.27
CA LEU A 11 -49.83 -0.91 0.68
C LEU A 11 -48.99 -2.13 1.09
N LEU A 12 -48.77 -3.05 0.16
CA LEU A 12 -47.71 -4.05 0.26
C LEU A 12 -46.36 -3.32 0.09
N ALA A 13 -45.60 -3.22 1.17
CA ALA A 13 -44.22 -2.76 1.14
C ALA A 13 -43.37 -3.84 0.44
N THR A 14 -42.85 -3.52 -0.73
CA THR A 14 -41.83 -4.32 -1.41
C THR A 14 -40.52 -4.24 -0.64
N PRO A 15 -39.82 -5.37 -0.40
CA PRO A 15 -38.54 -5.33 0.30
C PRO A 15 -37.52 -4.62 -0.58
N PHE A 16 -36.80 -3.67 0.02
CA PHE A 16 -35.63 -3.05 -0.58
C PHE A 16 -34.60 -4.13 -0.90
N VAL A 17 -34.26 -4.28 -2.18
CA VAL A 17 -33.08 -5.05 -2.60
C VAL A 17 -31.86 -4.26 -2.13
N VAL A 18 -31.28 -4.69 -1.00
CA VAL A 18 -29.97 -4.22 -0.56
C VAL A 18 -28.97 -4.67 -1.62
N THR A 19 -28.44 -3.73 -2.40
CA THR A 19 -27.40 -3.98 -3.40
C THR A 19 -26.24 -4.77 -2.79
N GLY A 20 -25.70 -5.77 -3.50
CA GLY A 20 -24.75 -6.76 -2.95
C GLY A 20 -23.51 -6.20 -2.24
N ALA A 21 -23.08 -4.97 -2.55
CA ALA A 21 -21.98 -4.30 -1.86
C ALA A 21 -22.31 -3.92 -0.41
N ALA A 22 -23.56 -3.58 -0.10
CA ALA A 22 -24.00 -3.22 1.25
C ALA A 22 -24.21 -4.46 2.13
N ALA A 23 -24.69 -5.57 1.55
CA ALA A 23 -24.77 -6.86 2.24
C ALA A 23 -23.38 -7.45 2.56
N PHE A 24 -22.42 -7.34 1.62
CA PHE A 24 -21.02 -7.78 1.83
C PHE A 24 -20.27 -6.93 2.87
N ALA A 25 -20.52 -5.62 2.92
CA ALA A 25 -19.94 -4.76 3.94
C ALA A 25 -20.48 -5.03 5.36
N GLN A 26 -21.67 -5.62 5.46
CA GLN A 26 -22.33 -5.91 6.74
C GLN A 26 -21.85 -7.24 7.36
N SER A 27 -21.37 -8.20 6.57
CA SER A 27 -20.80 -9.46 7.07
C SER A 27 -19.34 -9.34 7.55
N HIS A 28 -18.62 -8.31 7.09
CA HIS A 28 -17.19 -8.15 7.35
C HIS A 28 -16.84 -6.75 7.91
N PRO A 29 -17.22 -6.47 9.17
CA PRO A 29 -17.05 -5.15 9.74
C PRO A 29 -15.56 -4.80 9.89
N ARG A 30 -15.28 -3.51 9.72
CA ARG A 30 -13.96 -2.94 9.98
C ARG A 30 -13.57 -3.15 11.45
N GLN A 31 -12.41 -3.74 11.68
CA GLN A 31 -11.80 -3.87 13.01
C GLN A 31 -10.62 -2.91 13.11
N THR A 32 -10.55 -2.11 14.19
CA THR A 32 -9.44 -1.18 14.42
C THR A 32 -8.59 -1.69 15.58
N PHE A 33 -7.28 -1.77 15.36
CA PHE A 33 -6.31 -2.18 16.37
C PHE A 33 -5.33 -1.04 16.65
N ASP A 34 -5.01 -0.87 17.93
CA ASP A 34 -3.89 -0.04 18.36
C ASP A 34 -2.63 -0.91 18.38
N TYR A 35 -1.57 -0.47 17.73
CA TYR A 35 -0.30 -1.20 17.68
C TYR A 35 0.82 -0.44 18.41
N GLY A 36 0.47 0.59 19.19
CA GLY A 36 1.38 1.45 19.95
C GLY A 36 1.59 2.80 19.27
N PRO A 37 2.50 2.93 18.30
CA PRO A 37 2.80 4.21 17.64
C PRO A 37 1.61 4.83 16.90
N ALA A 38 0.66 4.00 16.42
CA ALA A 38 -0.55 4.43 15.75
C ALA A 38 -1.60 3.30 15.71
N LYS A 39 -2.55 3.39 14.78
CA LYS A 39 -3.64 2.43 14.60
C LYS A 39 -3.62 1.83 13.21
N LEU A 40 -4.13 0.60 13.11
CA LEU A 40 -4.41 -0.06 11.84
C LEU A 40 -5.87 -0.52 11.78
N ASP A 41 -6.37 -0.69 10.57
CA ASP A 41 -7.70 -1.22 10.28
C ASP A 41 -7.57 -2.54 9.51
N LEU A 42 -8.25 -3.58 9.98
CA LEU A 42 -8.43 -4.86 9.31
C LEU A 42 -9.85 -4.97 8.74
N PHE A 43 -9.93 -5.38 7.49
CA PHE A 43 -11.15 -5.78 6.79
C PHE A 43 -10.98 -7.23 6.37
N ALA A 44 -11.28 -8.14 7.29
CA ALA A 44 -11.16 -9.57 7.07
C ALA A 44 -12.28 -10.08 6.15
N ILE A 45 -12.04 -11.18 5.45
CA ILE A 45 -13.06 -11.96 4.74
C ILE A 45 -12.97 -13.41 5.16
N ASP A 46 -14.06 -14.16 4.97
CA ASP A 46 -14.08 -15.59 5.24
C ASP A 46 -13.14 -16.31 4.25
N ASP A 47 -12.44 -17.34 4.73
CA ASP A 47 -11.54 -18.18 3.93
C ASP A 47 -10.48 -17.40 3.11
N ALA A 48 -9.98 -16.29 3.66
CA ALA A 48 -8.97 -15.46 3.01
C ALA A 48 -7.70 -16.25 2.67
N LYS A 49 -7.23 -16.11 1.42
CA LYS A 49 -6.01 -16.78 0.90
C LYS A 49 -4.71 -16.12 1.35
N GLY A 50 -4.80 -14.90 1.89
CA GLY A 50 -3.68 -14.08 2.32
C GLY A 50 -4.16 -12.68 2.67
N THR A 51 -3.22 -11.75 2.79
CA THR A 51 -3.50 -10.36 3.21
C THR A 51 -2.77 -9.36 2.33
N LEU A 52 -3.48 -8.33 1.88
CA LEU A 52 -2.88 -7.13 1.30
C LEU A 52 -2.82 -6.02 2.37
N VAL A 53 -1.60 -5.58 2.72
CA VAL A 53 -1.38 -4.47 3.65
C VAL A 53 -1.06 -3.20 2.85
N TYR A 54 -1.89 -2.17 2.96
CA TYR A 54 -1.67 -0.89 2.29
C TYR A 54 -1.02 0.16 3.21
N VAL A 55 0.15 0.65 2.80
CA VAL A 55 0.89 1.74 3.46
C VAL A 55 0.71 3.02 2.66
N HIS A 56 -0.06 3.95 3.20
CA HIS A 56 -0.47 5.15 2.47
C HIS A 56 0.69 6.12 2.22
N GLY A 57 0.64 6.85 1.10
CA GLY A 57 1.55 7.96 0.79
C GLY A 57 1.16 9.28 1.47
N GLY A 58 1.79 10.38 1.04
CA GLY A 58 1.54 11.71 1.61
C GLY A 58 2.81 12.47 2.00
N GLY A 59 3.94 12.18 1.35
CA GLY A 59 5.19 12.91 1.56
C GLY A 59 5.66 12.93 3.01
N TRP A 60 5.51 11.81 3.73
CA TRP A 60 5.89 11.63 5.14
C TRP A 60 5.22 12.59 6.13
N ARG A 61 4.25 13.39 5.67
CA ARG A 61 3.70 14.52 6.42
C ARG A 61 2.19 14.50 6.52
N VAL A 62 1.51 13.92 5.52
CA VAL A 62 0.05 13.83 5.47
C VAL A 62 -0.41 12.42 5.12
N GLY A 63 -1.71 12.23 5.04
CA GLY A 63 -2.37 10.97 4.72
C GLY A 63 -2.92 10.26 5.96
N SER A 64 -3.69 9.21 5.74
CA SER A 64 -4.18 8.34 6.80
C SER A 64 -4.57 6.97 6.25
N ARG A 65 -4.72 5.99 7.14
CA ARG A 65 -5.27 4.66 6.87
C ARG A 65 -6.70 4.67 6.32
N LYS A 66 -7.37 5.83 6.25
CA LYS A 66 -8.70 5.95 5.60
C LYS A 66 -8.58 6.22 4.09
N LEU A 67 -7.39 6.55 3.59
CA LEU A 67 -7.15 6.95 2.20
C LEU A 67 -6.69 5.79 1.31
N TYR A 68 -7.42 4.68 1.31
CA TYR A 68 -7.10 3.49 0.51
C TYR A 68 -7.87 3.42 -0.83
N GLY A 69 -8.88 4.25 -1.04
CA GLY A 69 -9.68 4.26 -2.28
C GLY A 69 -10.32 2.90 -2.55
N LYS A 70 -10.07 2.33 -3.73
CA LYS A 70 -10.61 1.01 -4.14
C LYS A 70 -9.74 -0.19 -3.78
N LYS A 71 -8.63 0.00 -3.07
CA LYS A 71 -7.67 -1.08 -2.76
C LYS A 71 -8.24 -2.17 -1.85
N ARG A 72 -9.16 -1.82 -0.95
CA ARG A 72 -9.89 -2.81 -0.14
C ARG A 72 -10.74 -3.73 -1.03
N ASP A 73 -11.59 -3.13 -1.86
CA ASP A 73 -12.47 -3.87 -2.79
C ASP A 73 -11.62 -4.73 -3.76
N PHE A 74 -10.49 -4.20 -4.21
CA PHE A 74 -9.52 -4.93 -5.03
C PHE A 74 -8.91 -6.13 -4.29
N ALA A 75 -8.44 -5.96 -3.05
CA ALA A 75 -7.92 -7.08 -2.25
C ALA A 75 -8.99 -8.17 -2.03
N HIS A 76 -10.21 -7.76 -1.69
CA HIS A 76 -11.34 -8.67 -1.51
C HIS A 76 -11.66 -9.43 -2.80
N SER A 77 -11.60 -8.76 -3.97
CA SER A 77 -11.79 -9.42 -5.27
C SER A 77 -10.72 -10.48 -5.60
N LEU A 78 -9.55 -10.41 -4.95
CA LEU A 78 -8.49 -11.40 -5.04
C LEU A 78 -8.59 -12.50 -3.97
N GLY A 79 -9.60 -12.45 -3.10
CA GLY A 79 -9.77 -13.38 -1.98
C GLY A 79 -8.80 -13.13 -0.83
N LEU A 80 -8.46 -11.86 -0.56
CA LEU A 80 -7.50 -11.48 0.48
C LEU A 80 -8.15 -10.63 1.56
N ASN A 81 -7.67 -10.76 2.79
CA ASN A 81 -7.87 -9.73 3.81
C ASN A 81 -7.24 -8.41 3.36
N PHE A 82 -7.79 -7.29 3.82
CA PHE A 82 -7.19 -5.98 3.60
C PHE A 82 -6.83 -5.32 4.93
N VAL A 83 -5.58 -4.88 5.06
CA VAL A 83 -5.11 -4.10 6.20
C VAL A 83 -4.62 -2.74 5.71
N THR A 84 -4.85 -1.70 6.49
CA THR A 84 -4.26 -0.38 6.25
C THR A 84 -3.90 0.28 7.57
N LEU A 85 -2.80 1.02 7.61
CA LEU A 85 -2.22 1.52 8.86
C LEU A 85 -1.89 3.01 8.80
N ASP A 86 -2.06 3.68 9.93
CA ASP A 86 -1.52 5.01 10.17
C ASP A 86 -0.05 4.87 10.60
N TYR A 87 0.68 5.97 10.62
CA TYR A 87 2.02 6.08 11.19
C TYR A 87 2.21 7.56 11.63
N PRO A 88 3.10 7.88 12.57
CA PRO A 88 3.34 9.27 12.96
C PRO A 88 3.88 10.07 11.77
N LYS A 89 3.86 11.40 11.83
CA LYS A 89 4.12 12.26 10.66
C LYS A 89 5.05 13.41 11.00
N LEU A 90 5.75 13.91 9.98
CA LEU A 90 6.48 15.17 10.07
C LEU A 90 5.54 16.32 10.45
N PRO A 91 6.02 17.34 11.19
CA PRO A 91 7.36 17.44 11.78
C PRO A 91 7.50 16.74 13.14
N ARG A 92 6.43 16.12 13.67
CA ARG A 92 6.42 15.53 15.01
C ARG A 92 7.21 14.21 15.11
N ALA A 93 7.36 13.52 13.99
CA ALA A 93 8.17 12.31 13.87
C ALA A 93 8.96 12.36 12.57
N ASP A 94 10.28 12.21 12.68
CA ASP A 94 11.20 12.11 11.55
C ASP A 94 11.00 10.81 10.77
N VAL A 95 11.66 10.68 9.62
CA VAL A 95 11.51 9.49 8.77
C VAL A 95 11.96 8.19 9.46
N PRO A 96 13.09 8.14 10.20
CA PRO A 96 13.44 6.98 11.02
C PRO A 96 12.31 6.51 11.94
N THR A 97 11.69 7.43 12.70
CA THR A 97 10.56 7.11 13.60
C THR A 97 9.34 6.58 12.81
N GLN A 98 9.11 7.09 11.60
CA GLN A 98 8.05 6.58 10.73
C GLN A 98 8.33 5.15 10.23
N ILE A 99 9.59 4.84 9.90
CA ILE A 99 10.01 3.49 9.53
C ILE A 99 9.77 2.54 10.70
N ASP A 100 10.19 2.92 11.91
CA ASP A 100 9.98 2.11 13.12
C ASP A 100 8.49 1.86 13.36
N ALA A 101 7.63 2.86 13.20
CA ALA A 101 6.19 2.69 13.34
C ALA A 101 5.60 1.71 12.29
N VAL A 102 6.07 1.73 11.05
CA VAL A 102 5.63 0.75 10.04
C VAL A 102 6.17 -0.64 10.38
N THR A 103 7.42 -0.75 10.82
CA THR A 103 8.00 -2.01 11.32
C THR A 103 7.18 -2.59 12.46
N THR A 104 6.82 -1.80 13.48
CA THR A 104 5.97 -2.23 14.60
C THR A 104 4.59 -2.67 14.13
N ALA A 105 4.00 -1.99 13.15
CA ALA A 105 2.71 -2.39 12.59
C ALA A 105 2.76 -3.80 12.00
N PHE A 106 3.81 -4.13 11.22
CA PHE A 106 3.99 -5.47 10.65
C PHE A 106 4.31 -6.53 11.72
N GLN A 107 5.05 -6.19 12.77
CA GLN A 107 5.30 -7.07 13.92
C GLN A 107 4.03 -7.39 14.72
N ALA A 108 3.04 -6.49 14.73
CA ALA A 108 1.77 -6.68 15.41
C ALA A 108 0.76 -7.54 14.62
N LEU A 109 0.93 -7.69 13.30
CA LEU A 109 -0.03 -8.41 12.44
C LEU A 109 -0.30 -9.86 12.88
N PRO A 110 0.71 -10.68 13.27
CA PRO A 110 0.45 -12.03 13.77
C PRO A 110 -0.45 -12.07 15.01
N GLN A 111 -0.40 -11.04 15.87
CA GLN A 111 -1.20 -10.97 17.10
C GLN A 111 -2.70 -10.77 16.83
N ILE A 112 -3.05 -10.36 15.61
CA ILE A 112 -4.44 -10.18 15.16
C ILE A 112 -4.83 -11.22 14.09
N GLY A 113 -4.10 -12.33 14.02
CA GLY A 113 -4.42 -13.48 13.16
C GLY A 113 -3.95 -13.36 11.71
N ILE A 114 -3.04 -12.44 11.40
CA ILE A 114 -2.50 -12.27 10.04
C ILE A 114 -1.19 -13.05 9.86
N ASP A 115 -1.21 -14.00 8.93
CA ASP A 115 -0.02 -14.77 8.52
C ASP A 115 0.87 -13.94 7.58
N LEU A 116 2.07 -13.60 8.06
CA LEU A 116 3.04 -12.81 7.30
C LEU A 116 3.59 -13.55 6.07
N SER A 117 3.67 -14.89 6.11
CA SER A 117 4.11 -15.69 4.96
C SER A 117 3.14 -15.62 3.78
N LYS A 118 1.88 -15.21 4.05
CA LYS A 118 0.82 -14.96 3.06
C LYS A 118 0.42 -13.48 3.03
N THR A 119 1.35 -12.58 3.31
CA THR A 119 1.11 -11.13 3.32
C THR A 119 1.89 -10.45 2.21
N VAL A 120 1.22 -9.58 1.44
CA VAL A 120 1.88 -8.66 0.51
C VAL A 120 1.65 -7.23 0.97
N ALA A 121 2.72 -6.43 1.03
CA ALA A 121 2.63 -5.01 1.31
C ALA A 121 2.52 -4.22 0.00
N LEU A 122 1.58 -3.28 -0.09
CA LEU A 122 1.48 -2.30 -1.15
C LEU A 122 1.65 -0.91 -0.55
N GLY A 123 2.79 -0.28 -0.81
CA GLY A 123 3.01 1.10 -0.40
C GLY A 123 2.86 2.05 -1.59
N HIS A 124 2.43 3.30 -1.36
CA HIS A 124 2.47 4.37 -2.36
C HIS A 124 3.38 5.51 -1.91
N SER A 125 4.24 6.01 -2.80
CA SER A 125 5.04 7.22 -2.59
C SER A 125 5.87 7.13 -1.29
N ALA A 126 5.63 8.02 -0.31
CA ALA A 126 6.26 7.93 1.01
C ALA A 126 5.97 6.59 1.70
N GLY A 127 4.76 6.05 1.60
CA GLY A 127 4.42 4.74 2.16
C GLY A 127 5.12 3.58 1.46
N ALA A 128 5.46 3.71 0.17
CA ALA A 128 6.28 2.73 -0.54
C ALA A 128 7.73 2.73 -0.04
N HIS A 129 8.30 3.92 0.18
CA HIS A 129 9.60 4.07 0.83
C HIS A 129 9.61 3.44 2.23
N LEU A 130 8.63 3.78 3.08
CA LEU A 130 8.53 3.23 4.44
C LEU A 130 8.34 1.71 4.44
N ALA A 131 7.50 1.16 3.56
CA ALA A 131 7.27 -0.28 3.45
C ALA A 131 8.55 -1.02 3.04
N LEU A 132 9.31 -0.49 2.06
CA LEU A 132 10.60 -1.08 1.69
C LEU A 132 11.58 -1.03 2.87
N MET A 133 11.75 0.13 3.49
CA MET A 133 12.64 0.27 4.66
C MET A 133 12.25 -0.65 5.81
N ALA A 134 10.97 -0.93 6.02
CA ALA A 134 10.54 -1.84 7.07
C ALA A 134 10.79 -3.32 6.70
N LEU A 135 10.55 -3.70 5.44
CA LEU A 135 10.33 -5.10 5.06
C LEU A 135 11.48 -5.75 4.29
N ILE A 136 12.37 -4.97 3.68
CA ILE A 136 13.49 -5.53 2.89
C ILE A 136 14.87 -5.26 3.50
N THR A 137 14.95 -4.49 4.58
CA THR A 137 16.23 -4.16 5.26
C THR A 137 16.41 -4.91 6.59
N GLY A 138 15.63 -5.98 6.83
CA GLY A 138 15.74 -6.84 8.02
C GLY A 138 15.16 -6.26 9.32
N ARG A 139 14.33 -5.21 9.27
CA ARG A 139 13.74 -4.59 10.47
C ARG A 139 12.49 -5.31 10.97
N ALA A 140 11.64 -5.76 10.05
CA ALA A 140 10.43 -6.53 10.33
C ALA A 140 10.57 -8.00 9.91
N PRO A 141 9.75 -8.91 10.44
CA PRO A 141 9.67 -10.28 9.91
C PRO A 141 9.33 -10.28 8.42
N GLN A 142 9.82 -11.28 7.69
CA GLN A 142 9.62 -11.35 6.25
C GLN A 142 8.14 -11.54 5.89
N VAL A 143 7.73 -10.83 4.85
CA VAL A 143 6.43 -10.99 4.19
C VAL A 143 6.61 -11.72 2.86
N ALA A 144 5.51 -12.15 2.25
CA ALA A 144 5.50 -12.82 0.95
C ALA A 144 6.02 -11.91 -0.18
N GLY A 145 5.65 -10.63 -0.13
CA GLY A 145 6.13 -9.65 -1.11
C GLY A 145 5.87 -8.18 -0.76
N VAL A 146 6.55 -7.30 -1.47
CA VAL A 146 6.44 -5.84 -1.32
C VAL A 146 6.30 -5.18 -2.69
N ILE A 147 5.24 -4.38 -2.86
CA ILE A 147 4.99 -3.56 -4.04
C ILE A 147 5.27 -2.10 -3.66
N SER A 148 6.32 -1.54 -4.26
CA SER A 148 6.65 -0.13 -4.19
C SER A 148 5.97 0.61 -5.34
N ASN A 149 4.86 1.30 -5.06
CA ASN A 149 4.17 2.10 -6.06
C ASN A 149 4.66 3.56 -6.03
N ASP A 150 5.53 3.90 -6.97
CA ASP A 150 6.15 5.21 -7.17
C ASP A 150 6.89 5.73 -5.92
N GLY A 151 7.57 4.81 -5.24
CA GLY A 151 8.34 5.05 -4.02
C GLY A 151 9.71 5.67 -4.25
N LEU A 152 10.27 6.25 -3.18
CA LEU A 152 11.66 6.70 -3.14
C LEU A 152 12.58 5.51 -2.77
N ILE A 153 13.58 5.24 -3.61
CA ILE A 153 14.41 4.02 -3.53
C ILE A 153 15.87 4.32 -3.20
N ASP A 154 16.45 5.34 -3.83
CA ASP A 154 17.82 5.78 -3.63
C ASP A 154 17.84 7.32 -3.72
N ILE A 155 18.01 7.97 -2.57
CA ILE A 155 17.91 9.43 -2.45
C ILE A 155 19.09 10.09 -3.16
N GLY A 156 20.31 9.59 -2.92
CA GLY A 156 21.53 10.15 -3.50
C GLY A 156 21.61 9.98 -5.00
N SER A 157 21.26 8.79 -5.52
CA SER A 157 21.22 8.55 -6.96
C SER A 157 20.12 9.36 -7.64
N TYR A 158 18.96 9.52 -6.99
CA TYR A 158 17.88 10.36 -7.52
C TYR A 158 18.27 11.85 -7.55
N TYR A 159 18.92 12.36 -6.50
CA TYR A 159 19.47 13.72 -6.45
C TYR A 159 20.45 13.99 -7.60
N ARG A 160 21.41 13.08 -7.81
CA ARG A 160 22.40 13.20 -8.91
C ARG A 160 21.71 13.15 -10.28
N ALA A 161 20.79 12.22 -10.48
CA ALA A 161 20.06 12.07 -11.74
C ALA A 161 19.14 13.26 -12.07
N LEU A 162 18.76 14.07 -11.07
CA LEU A 162 18.01 15.31 -11.25
C LEU A 162 18.91 16.55 -11.38
N GLY A 163 20.23 16.39 -11.48
CA GLY A 163 21.16 17.52 -11.63
C GLY A 163 21.44 18.29 -10.34
N GLY A 164 21.32 17.64 -9.18
CA GLY A 164 21.67 18.23 -7.89
C GLY A 164 20.53 19.00 -7.20
N SER A 165 19.28 18.67 -7.51
CA SER A 165 18.12 19.21 -6.79
C SER A 165 17.04 18.16 -6.63
N LEU A 166 16.47 18.07 -5.42
CA LEU A 166 15.35 17.18 -5.12
C LEU A 166 14.05 17.98 -5.02
N PRO A 167 12.89 17.37 -5.38
CA PRO A 167 11.59 17.96 -5.12
C PRO A 167 11.42 18.35 -3.65
N ARG A 168 10.74 19.47 -3.38
CA ARG A 168 10.56 20.01 -2.01
C ARG A 168 9.99 19.01 -1.01
N VAL A 169 9.11 18.11 -1.47
CA VAL A 169 8.54 17.04 -0.63
C VAL A 169 9.61 16.06 -0.12
N ILE A 170 10.67 15.83 -0.89
CA ILE A 170 11.81 14.99 -0.49
C ILE A 170 12.77 15.80 0.36
N THR A 171 13.16 17.02 -0.04
CA THR A 171 14.12 17.82 0.76
C THR A 171 13.61 18.14 2.16
N ASN A 172 12.30 18.36 2.33
CA ASN A 172 11.70 18.57 3.65
C ASN A 172 11.74 17.31 4.54
N ALA A 173 11.71 16.11 3.93
CA ALA A 173 11.73 14.84 4.67
C ALA A 173 13.15 14.32 4.93
N PHE A 174 14.10 14.69 4.07
CA PHE A 174 15.50 14.26 4.12
C PHE A 174 16.45 15.46 4.03
N PRO A 175 16.39 16.40 5.00
CA PRO A 175 17.20 17.62 4.96
C PRO A 175 18.69 17.36 5.17
N ASP A 176 19.04 16.27 5.85
CA ASP A 176 20.42 15.87 6.14
C ASP A 176 20.92 14.84 5.12
N ALA A 177 21.84 15.28 4.25
CA ALA A 177 22.41 14.42 3.22
C ALA A 177 23.25 13.27 3.78
N SER A 178 23.77 13.39 5.02
CA SER A 178 24.55 12.33 5.66
C SER A 178 23.70 11.09 5.98
N GLN A 179 22.37 11.24 6.03
CA GLN A 179 21.43 10.15 6.31
C GLN A 179 20.89 9.47 5.04
N TRP A 180 21.18 10.00 3.84
CA TRP A 180 20.54 9.56 2.62
C TRP A 180 20.77 8.08 2.31
N ASP A 181 21.99 7.58 2.51
CA ASP A 181 22.30 6.17 2.26
C ASP A 181 21.58 5.27 3.26
N ALA A 182 21.63 5.60 4.55
CA ALA A 182 20.93 4.85 5.60
C ALA A 182 19.40 4.84 5.44
N LEU A 183 18.84 5.83 4.74
CA LEU A 183 17.42 5.97 4.46
C LEU A 183 17.04 5.60 3.02
N SER A 184 17.96 5.00 2.27
CA SER A 184 17.71 4.50 0.91
C SER A 184 17.58 2.97 0.92
N PRO A 185 16.41 2.40 0.57
CA PRO A 185 16.25 0.95 0.44
C PRO A 185 17.31 0.28 -0.45
N MET A 186 17.74 0.97 -1.51
CA MET A 186 18.80 0.50 -2.41
C MET A 186 20.12 0.17 -1.70
N GLN A 187 20.47 0.93 -0.65
CA GLN A 187 21.75 0.81 0.05
C GLN A 187 21.68 -0.17 1.23
N THR A 188 20.48 -0.50 1.70
CA THR A 188 20.27 -1.17 3.00
C THR A 188 19.52 -2.50 2.90
N PHE A 189 19.06 -2.91 1.71
CA PHE A 189 18.34 -4.16 1.57
C PHE A 189 19.22 -5.39 1.89
N GLN A 190 18.60 -6.41 2.49
CA GLN A 190 19.23 -7.68 2.84
C GLN A 190 18.89 -8.78 1.83
N SER A 191 19.56 -9.92 1.92
CA SER A 191 19.25 -11.10 1.10
C SER A 191 19.30 -12.35 1.98
N PRO A 192 18.31 -13.26 1.91
CA PRO A 192 17.11 -13.17 1.06
C PRO A 192 16.17 -12.04 1.49
N ALA A 193 15.56 -11.36 0.52
CA ALA A 193 14.47 -10.40 0.70
C ALA A 193 13.13 -11.02 0.25
N PRO A 194 11.99 -10.51 0.74
CA PRO A 194 10.68 -10.77 0.12
C PRO A 194 10.69 -10.54 -1.39
N ARG A 195 9.71 -11.10 -2.11
CA ARG A 195 9.52 -10.76 -3.52
C ARG A 195 9.28 -9.26 -3.65
N VAL A 196 9.90 -8.59 -4.61
CA VAL A 196 9.74 -7.14 -4.81
C VAL A 196 9.14 -6.82 -6.18
N MET A 197 8.16 -5.93 -6.20
CA MET A 197 7.75 -5.22 -7.40
C MET A 197 7.98 -3.72 -7.20
N ALA A 198 8.64 -3.06 -8.14
CA ALA A 198 8.71 -1.61 -8.21
C ALA A 198 7.89 -1.11 -9.40
N ILE A 199 6.96 -0.18 -9.16
CA ILE A 199 6.17 0.51 -10.17
C ILE A 199 6.61 1.97 -10.14
N TRP A 200 6.86 2.60 -11.28
CA TRP A 200 7.27 4.01 -11.34
C TRP A 200 6.65 4.75 -12.51
N THR A 201 6.41 6.04 -12.32
CA THR A 201 5.85 6.93 -13.34
C THR A 201 6.96 7.58 -14.20
N ALA A 202 6.60 8.52 -15.06
CA ALA A 202 7.53 9.12 -16.02
C ALA A 202 8.73 9.85 -15.38
N GLY A 203 9.84 9.89 -16.11
CA GLY A 203 11.05 10.65 -15.76
C GLY A 203 12.31 9.78 -15.81
N ALA A 204 13.32 10.23 -16.56
CA ALA A 204 14.57 9.48 -16.75
C ALA A 204 15.27 9.13 -15.42
N ALA A 205 15.29 10.08 -14.47
CA ALA A 205 15.85 9.83 -13.14
C ALA A 205 15.09 8.74 -12.37
N ARG A 206 13.75 8.71 -12.45
CA ARG A 206 12.93 7.66 -11.79
C ARG A 206 13.16 6.31 -12.43
N ASP A 207 13.16 6.26 -13.76
CA ASP A 207 13.38 5.03 -14.51
C ASP A 207 14.77 4.44 -14.24
N HIS A 208 15.81 5.27 -14.28
CA HIS A 208 17.17 4.88 -13.95
C HIS A 208 17.27 4.26 -12.55
N VAL A 209 16.81 4.97 -11.51
CA VAL A 209 16.90 4.52 -10.11
C VAL A 209 16.14 3.21 -9.88
N ASN A 210 14.91 3.10 -10.40
CA ASN A 210 14.10 1.91 -10.18
C ASN A 210 14.65 0.69 -10.94
N ARG A 211 15.09 0.83 -12.20
CA ARG A 211 15.73 -0.27 -12.93
C ARG A 211 17.00 -0.74 -12.25
N HIS A 212 17.82 0.19 -11.77
CA HIS A 212 19.04 -0.14 -11.04
C HIS A 212 18.74 -0.96 -9.78
N PHE A 213 17.73 -0.55 -9.01
CA PHE A 213 17.29 -1.28 -7.81
C PHE A 213 16.79 -2.70 -8.11
N ILE A 214 15.95 -2.86 -9.14
CA ILE A 214 15.47 -4.20 -9.55
C ILE A 214 16.64 -5.09 -9.98
N ASN A 215 17.60 -4.55 -10.73
CA ASN A 215 18.79 -5.31 -11.13
C ASN A 215 19.66 -5.67 -9.92
N ALA A 216 19.85 -4.76 -8.96
CA ALA A 216 20.63 -5.03 -7.76
C ALA A 216 20.01 -6.14 -6.90
N LEU A 217 18.69 -6.14 -6.73
CA LEU A 217 17.97 -7.21 -6.04
C LEU A 217 18.19 -8.56 -6.73
N LYS A 218 18.03 -8.63 -8.06
CA LYS A 218 18.24 -9.84 -8.86
C LYS A 218 19.68 -10.34 -8.80
N ASN A 219 20.65 -9.44 -8.88
CA ASN A 219 22.07 -9.78 -8.81
C ASN A 219 22.47 -10.39 -7.45
N LYS A 220 21.73 -10.08 -6.37
CA LYS A 220 21.87 -10.74 -5.06
C LYS A 220 20.96 -11.97 -4.90
N GLY A 221 20.39 -12.50 -5.97
CA GLY A 221 19.58 -13.72 -5.97
C GLY A 221 18.13 -13.54 -5.51
N ASN A 222 17.65 -12.31 -5.32
CA ASN A 222 16.26 -12.05 -4.91
C ASN A 222 15.30 -12.05 -6.10
N THR A 223 14.03 -12.38 -5.85
CA THR A 223 13.00 -12.28 -6.87
C THR A 223 12.46 -10.86 -6.93
N ALA A 224 12.71 -10.15 -8.03
CA ALA A 224 12.27 -8.77 -8.22
C ALA A 224 11.73 -8.50 -9.63
N SER A 225 10.78 -7.58 -9.76
CA SER A 225 10.19 -7.16 -11.03
C SER A 225 9.97 -5.64 -11.08
N GLY A 226 10.07 -5.06 -12.27
CA GLY A 226 9.89 -3.62 -12.48
C GLY A 226 8.78 -3.33 -13.49
N LEU A 227 8.01 -2.27 -13.24
CA LEU A 227 6.86 -1.88 -14.04
C LEU A 227 6.83 -0.37 -14.29
N ALA A 228 7.42 0.07 -15.41
CA ALA A 228 7.34 1.47 -15.83
C ALA A 228 5.92 1.81 -16.31
N ARG A 229 5.35 2.91 -15.80
CA ARG A 229 4.01 3.39 -16.11
C ARG A 229 4.00 4.90 -16.38
N PRO A 230 4.74 5.35 -17.42
CA PRO A 230 4.91 6.76 -17.72
C PRO A 230 3.63 7.49 -18.13
N GLN A 231 2.60 6.75 -18.56
CA GLN A 231 1.30 7.29 -18.92
C GLN A 231 0.49 7.83 -17.72
N TYR A 232 0.88 7.49 -16.50
CA TYR A 232 0.20 7.96 -15.28
C TYR A 232 1.01 9.01 -14.56
N SER A 233 0.31 9.99 -13.97
CA SER A 233 0.89 10.84 -12.94
C SER A 233 1.14 10.06 -11.64
N HIS A 234 1.98 10.63 -10.77
CA HIS A 234 2.26 10.15 -9.40
C HIS A 234 0.99 9.88 -8.57
N SER A 235 -0.09 10.63 -8.81
CA SER A 235 -1.38 10.40 -8.14
C SER A 235 -2.19 9.32 -8.84
N GLN A 236 -2.32 9.37 -10.17
CA GLN A 236 -3.13 8.43 -10.95
C GLN A 236 -2.66 6.99 -10.78
N VAL A 237 -1.34 6.74 -10.76
CA VAL A 237 -0.77 5.40 -10.57
C VAL A 237 -1.18 4.77 -9.24
N ASN A 238 -1.63 5.57 -8.27
CA ASN A 238 -2.17 5.09 -7.01
C ASN A 238 -3.71 5.05 -7.00
N THR A 239 -4.37 6.11 -7.46
CA THR A 239 -5.83 6.25 -7.32
C THR A 239 -6.58 5.33 -8.27
N LEU A 240 -5.97 4.89 -9.37
CA LEU A 240 -6.58 4.00 -10.34
C LEU A 240 -6.52 2.52 -9.95
N ILE A 241 -5.63 2.12 -9.02
CA ILE A 241 -5.52 0.73 -8.56
C ILE A 241 -6.86 0.26 -7.99
N GLY A 242 -7.37 -0.84 -8.54
CA GLY A 242 -8.60 -1.49 -8.12
C GLY A 242 -9.88 -0.84 -8.66
N THR A 243 -9.75 0.17 -9.52
CA THR A 243 -10.92 0.84 -10.10
C THR A 243 -11.44 0.17 -11.37
N GLY A 244 -10.65 -0.75 -11.96
CA GLY A 244 -10.94 -1.34 -13.28
C GLY A 244 -10.66 -0.40 -14.46
N LYS A 245 -10.22 0.85 -14.21
CA LYS A 245 -9.92 1.84 -15.25
C LYS A 245 -8.45 1.83 -15.72
N ALA A 246 -7.60 1.04 -15.07
CA ALA A 246 -6.18 0.88 -15.42
C ALA A 246 -5.81 -0.62 -15.38
N PRO A 247 -6.31 -1.44 -16.32
CA PRO A 247 -6.07 -2.88 -16.32
C PRO A 247 -4.57 -3.23 -16.42
N ASP A 248 -3.79 -2.39 -17.08
CA ASP A 248 -2.33 -2.47 -17.14
C ASP A 248 -1.63 -2.15 -15.81
N LEU A 249 -2.32 -1.61 -14.80
CA LEU A 249 -1.86 -1.59 -13.41
C LEU A 249 -2.43 -2.78 -12.62
N ASP A 250 -3.74 -2.98 -12.69
CA ASP A 250 -4.46 -3.93 -11.86
C ASP A 250 -4.01 -5.39 -12.12
N GLN A 251 -3.85 -5.77 -13.39
CA GLN A 251 -3.50 -7.14 -13.75
C GLN A 251 -2.08 -7.54 -13.30
N PRO A 252 -1.00 -6.79 -13.61
CA PRO A 252 0.33 -7.14 -13.12
C PRO A 252 0.44 -7.16 -11.59
N ILE A 253 -0.26 -6.24 -10.90
CA ILE A 253 -0.32 -6.23 -9.44
C ILE A 253 -0.99 -7.51 -8.92
N ALA A 254 -2.14 -7.89 -9.49
CA ALA A 254 -2.85 -9.10 -9.10
C ALA A 254 -2.04 -10.37 -9.36
N GLU A 255 -1.34 -10.45 -10.49
CA GLU A 255 -0.44 -11.56 -10.84
C GLU A 255 0.74 -11.66 -9.87
N PHE A 256 1.37 -10.53 -9.54
CA PHE A 256 2.45 -10.49 -8.55
C PHE A 256 1.98 -10.96 -7.17
N ILE A 257 0.81 -10.50 -6.72
CA ILE A 257 0.24 -10.92 -5.44
C ILE A 257 0.01 -12.42 -5.45
N LYS A 258 -0.68 -12.95 -6.47
CA LYS A 258 -0.95 -14.40 -6.59
C LYS A 258 0.31 -15.25 -6.65
N ALA A 259 1.36 -14.76 -7.32
CA ALA A 259 2.65 -15.47 -7.41
C ALA A 259 3.50 -15.37 -6.13
N SER A 260 3.08 -14.56 -5.16
CA SER A 260 3.77 -14.41 -3.87
C SER A 260 3.16 -15.26 -2.76
N LEU A 261 1.86 -15.57 -2.86
CA LEU A 261 1.09 -16.36 -1.88
C LEU A 261 1.11 -17.86 -2.21
#